data_AF-A0A1A9BMH9-F1
#
_entry.id   AF-A0A1A9BMH9-F1
#
_cell.length_a   1.000
_cell.length_b   1.000
_cell.length_c   1.000
_cell.angle_alpha   90.00
_cell.angle_beta   90.00
_cell.angle_gamma   90.00
#
_symmetry.space_group_name_H-M   'P 1'
#
loop_
_entity.id
_entity.type
_entity.pdbx_description
1 polymer ?
#
loop_
_entity_poly.entity_id
_entity_poly.type
_entity_poly.pdbx_seq_one_letter_code
_entity_poly.pdbx_strand_id
1 'polypeptide(L)'
;MTAIVSFTGDANPYGGGDPYADYRTAEFPFTQYANLADRQLGAGVIAANDEFFAQRENLLVPERAEFDPEHFGHKGKIMDGWETRRRRGASADHPWPTPEDHDWALVRLGAPGVIRGIVVDTAHFRGNYPQAVSVEATSVAGSPSPEELLSDDVKWTTLVPRTPVGGHAANGFAVAVEQRFTHLRVNQHPDGGIARLRVYGEVVPDPAWLSALGTFDVVALENGGSVLDASNLFYSPATNTIQPGRSRKMDDGWETRRRRDRGNDWIEYRLVSQSQIRAIEIDTAYLKGNSAGWASVSVRDGESSDWREVLPRTRLQPDTNHRFLLPSPAVGTHARVDIYPDGGISRLRLFGSLTEAGSRSLDSRHQELGA
;
A
#
# COMPACT_ATOMS: atom_id res chain seq x y z
N MET A 1 -18.35 -0.76 15.66
CA MET A 1 -17.18 -0.17 14.99
C MET A 1 -16.68 0.96 15.87
N THR A 2 -15.40 0.96 16.25
CA THR A 2 -14.79 2.10 16.94
C THR A 2 -14.80 3.29 15.99
N ALA A 3 -15.26 4.45 16.47
CA ALA A 3 -15.25 5.67 15.66
C ALA A 3 -13.81 6.02 15.27
N ILE A 4 -13.57 6.28 13.99
CA ILE A 4 -12.26 6.78 13.53
C ILE A 4 -12.14 8.23 13.94
N VAL A 5 -10.99 8.60 14.50
CA VAL A 5 -10.69 9.98 14.88
C VAL A 5 -10.69 10.85 13.61
N SER A 6 -11.52 11.89 13.62
CA SER A 6 -11.56 12.90 12.55
C SER A 6 -10.85 14.17 13.00
N PHE A 7 -10.09 14.79 12.10
CA PHE A 7 -9.47 16.09 12.32
C PHE A 7 -10.18 17.17 11.49
N THR A 8 -10.31 18.37 12.03
CA THR A 8 -10.86 19.54 11.32
C THR A 8 -10.11 20.80 11.72
N GLY A 9 -10.21 21.84 10.89
CA GLY A 9 -9.65 23.16 11.17
C GLY A 9 -8.13 23.23 11.01
N ASP A 10 -7.62 24.45 11.15
CA ASP A 10 -6.22 24.76 10.86
C ASP A 10 -5.29 24.21 11.95
N ALA A 11 -4.06 23.92 11.56
CA ALA A 11 -2.97 23.74 12.51
C ALA A 11 -2.29 25.09 12.80
N ASN A 12 -1.61 25.19 13.93
CA ASN A 12 -0.85 26.40 14.25
C ASN A 12 0.21 26.67 13.17
N PRO A 13 0.55 27.94 12.89
CA PRO A 13 1.72 28.27 12.08
C PRO A 13 2.97 27.56 12.61
N TYR A 14 3.85 27.12 11.71
CA TYR A 14 5.08 26.45 12.11
C TYR A 14 5.94 27.37 12.99
N GLY A 15 6.17 26.95 14.24
CA GLY A 15 6.89 27.72 15.25
C GLY A 15 8.40 27.49 15.29
N GLY A 16 8.96 26.65 14.40
CA GLY A 16 10.34 26.19 14.46
C GLY A 16 10.51 24.86 15.21
N GLY A 17 11.65 24.19 15.02
CA GLY A 17 11.97 22.92 15.69
C GLY A 17 11.61 21.68 14.87
N ASP A 18 11.01 20.68 15.52
CA ASP A 18 10.53 19.47 14.84
C ASP A 18 9.25 19.81 14.05
N PRO A 19 9.25 19.70 12.70
CA PRO A 19 8.09 20.04 11.88
C PRO A 19 6.88 19.13 12.09
N TYR A 20 7.04 18.01 12.80
CA TYR A 20 5.96 17.08 13.16
C TYR A 20 5.52 17.18 14.63
N ALA A 21 6.05 18.11 15.42
CA ALA A 21 5.79 18.20 16.86
C ALA A 21 4.29 18.33 17.22
N ASP A 22 3.50 19.00 16.38
CA ASP A 22 2.06 19.18 16.53
C ASP A 22 1.25 18.49 15.41
N TYR A 23 1.85 17.52 14.72
CA TYR A 23 1.17 16.73 13.70
C TYR A 23 0.06 15.89 14.31
N ARG A 24 -1.14 15.97 13.71
CA ARG A 24 -2.33 15.30 14.21
C ARG A 24 -2.49 13.93 13.56
N THR A 25 -2.45 12.86 14.34
CA THR A 25 -2.57 11.49 13.84
C THR A 25 -3.30 10.59 14.83
N ALA A 26 -3.75 9.44 14.35
CA ALA A 26 -4.43 8.40 15.13
C ALA A 26 -4.06 7.01 14.60
N GLU A 27 -4.29 5.98 15.40
CA GLU A 27 -4.23 4.61 14.93
C GLU A 27 -5.48 4.29 14.09
N PHE A 28 -5.28 3.77 12.88
CA PHE A 28 -6.37 3.35 12.00
C PHE A 28 -6.40 1.83 11.87
N PRO A 29 -7.53 1.16 12.11
CA PRO A 29 -7.59 -0.31 12.13
C PRO A 29 -7.32 -0.96 10.75
N PHE A 30 -7.38 -0.18 9.67
CA PHE A 30 -7.13 -0.67 8.31
C PHE A 30 -5.66 -0.56 7.88
N THR A 31 -4.76 0.05 8.68
CA THR A 31 -3.34 0.18 8.29
C THR A 31 -2.56 -1.14 8.33
N GLN A 32 -3.19 -2.21 8.84
CA GLN A 32 -2.68 -3.58 8.74
C GLN A 32 -2.72 -4.14 7.30
N TYR A 33 -3.56 -3.57 6.43
CA TYR A 33 -3.66 -4.00 5.03
C TYR A 33 -2.55 -3.37 4.18
N ALA A 34 -2.36 -3.86 2.95
CA ALA A 34 -1.37 -3.31 2.04
C ALA A 34 -1.79 -1.93 1.50
N ASN A 35 -0.82 -1.03 1.29
CA ASN A 35 -1.07 0.22 0.59
C ASN A 35 -1.13 -0.03 -0.93
N LEU A 36 -2.32 -0.13 -1.50
CA LEU A 36 -2.57 -0.34 -2.93
C LEU A 36 -2.13 0.85 -3.80
N ALA A 37 -1.90 2.02 -3.20
CA ALA A 37 -1.39 3.21 -3.89
C ALA A 37 0.14 3.34 -3.79
N ASP A 38 0.85 2.30 -3.36
CA ASP A 38 2.31 2.29 -3.27
C ASP A 38 2.97 2.30 -4.66
N ARG A 39 3.96 3.17 -4.85
CA ARG A 39 4.78 3.24 -6.07
C ARG A 39 5.54 1.94 -6.35
N GLN A 40 5.93 1.20 -5.32
CA GLN A 40 6.62 -0.09 -5.49
C GLN A 40 5.73 -1.15 -6.13
N LEU A 41 4.41 -1.07 -5.91
CA LEU A 41 3.41 -1.89 -6.61
C LEU A 41 3.09 -1.35 -8.01
N GLY A 42 3.70 -0.23 -8.42
CA GLY A 42 3.47 0.38 -9.73
C GLY A 42 2.29 1.34 -9.78
N ALA A 43 1.79 1.84 -8.63
CA ALA A 43 0.78 2.88 -8.60
C ALA A 43 1.27 4.18 -9.28
N GLY A 44 0.34 5.00 -9.76
CA GLY A 44 0.69 6.27 -10.40
C GLY A 44 -0.44 7.28 -10.40
N VAL A 45 -0.09 8.56 -10.28
CA VAL A 45 -1.03 9.66 -10.53
C VAL A 45 -0.99 9.97 -12.02
N ILE A 46 -2.05 9.60 -12.74
CA ILE A 46 -2.08 9.60 -14.22
C ILE A 46 -2.55 10.94 -14.78
N ALA A 47 -3.32 11.71 -14.01
CA ALA A 47 -3.74 13.06 -14.36
C ALA A 47 -4.08 13.87 -13.10
N ALA A 48 -4.01 15.19 -13.23
CA ALA A 48 -4.61 16.14 -12.31
C ALA A 48 -5.01 17.38 -13.13
N ASN A 49 -6.06 18.10 -12.70
CA ASN A 49 -6.47 19.32 -13.39
C ASN A 49 -5.54 20.52 -13.11
N ASP A 50 -4.84 20.50 -11.98
CA ASP A 50 -3.86 21.49 -11.58
C ASP A 50 -2.76 20.85 -10.72
N GLU A 51 -1.55 21.38 -10.81
CA GLU A 51 -0.38 20.98 -9.99
C GLU A 51 0.61 22.15 -9.91
N PHE A 52 0.08 23.37 -9.86
CA PHE A 52 0.88 24.56 -10.08
C PHE A 52 2.01 24.70 -9.06
N PHE A 53 1.72 24.53 -7.75
CA PHE A 53 2.70 24.75 -6.69
C PHE A 53 3.53 23.50 -6.37
N ALA A 54 2.91 22.32 -6.38
CA ALA A 54 3.61 21.07 -6.05
C ALA A 54 3.09 19.88 -6.87
N GLN A 55 4.02 19.00 -7.24
CA GLN A 55 3.81 17.91 -8.20
C GLN A 55 2.88 16.84 -7.63
N ARG A 56 1.90 16.42 -8.43
CA ARG A 56 0.91 15.42 -8.02
C ARG A 56 1.53 14.07 -7.66
N GLU A 57 2.69 13.75 -8.23
CA GLU A 57 3.41 12.49 -8.02
C GLU A 57 3.81 12.26 -6.55
N ASN A 58 3.99 13.35 -5.79
CA ASN A 58 4.33 13.34 -4.36
C ASN A 58 3.28 12.66 -3.49
N LEU A 59 2.00 12.62 -3.93
CA LEU A 59 0.93 11.91 -3.23
C LEU A 59 1.31 10.46 -2.88
N LEU A 60 2.05 9.81 -3.77
CA LEU A 60 2.33 8.38 -3.69
C LEU A 60 3.73 8.05 -3.18
N VAL A 61 4.55 9.06 -2.85
CA VAL A 61 5.89 8.84 -2.27
C VAL A 61 5.75 8.04 -0.97
N PRO A 62 6.46 6.90 -0.78
CA PRO A 62 6.31 6.06 0.41
C PRO A 62 6.71 6.77 1.71
N GLU A 63 7.77 7.57 1.66
CA GLU A 63 8.29 8.31 2.80
C GLU A 63 7.31 9.38 3.28
N ARG A 64 7.43 9.76 4.56
CA ARG A 64 6.68 10.90 5.12
C ARG A 64 7.06 12.20 4.40
N ALA A 65 6.15 13.17 4.38
CA ALA A 65 6.43 14.46 3.76
C ALA A 65 7.51 15.25 4.51
N GLU A 66 8.45 15.83 3.78
CA GLU A 66 9.47 16.72 4.33
C GLU A 66 9.03 18.18 4.26
N PHE A 67 9.56 19.00 5.18
CA PHE A 67 9.30 20.43 5.20
C PHE A 67 10.58 21.19 5.49
N ASP A 68 11.02 21.97 4.50
CA ASP A 68 12.08 22.94 4.66
C ASP A 68 11.46 24.34 4.73
N PRO A 69 11.52 25.02 5.90
CA PRO A 69 10.92 26.34 6.05
C PRO A 69 11.56 27.41 5.15
N GLU A 70 12.80 27.22 4.71
CA GLU A 70 13.59 28.19 3.95
C GLU A 70 13.60 27.90 2.44
N HIS A 71 13.02 26.78 1.99
CA HIS A 71 13.05 26.38 0.59
C HIS A 71 11.91 27.02 -0.22
N PHE A 72 12.26 28.07 -0.98
CA PHE A 72 11.35 28.76 -1.90
C PHE A 72 11.81 28.62 -3.35
N GLY A 73 10.85 28.34 -4.24
CA GLY A 73 11.04 28.38 -5.68
C GLY A 73 10.30 29.56 -6.31
N HIS A 74 10.31 29.63 -7.64
CA HIS A 74 9.68 30.72 -8.41
C HIS A 74 8.16 30.82 -8.23
N LYS A 75 7.52 29.74 -7.76
CA LYS A 75 6.06 29.69 -7.55
C LYS A 75 5.66 29.87 -6.09
N GLY A 76 6.61 30.02 -5.17
CA GLY A 76 6.33 30.09 -3.73
C GLY A 76 7.11 29.06 -2.95
N LYS A 77 6.61 28.71 -1.76
CA LYS A 77 7.22 27.69 -0.91
C LYS A 77 7.15 26.34 -1.60
N ILE A 78 8.25 25.60 -1.59
CA ILE A 78 8.23 24.22 -2.09
C ILE A 78 7.61 23.34 -1.02
N MET A 79 6.55 22.64 -1.40
CA MET A 79 5.83 21.72 -0.52
C MET A 79 6.04 20.28 -1.02
N ASP A 80 6.30 19.36 -0.10
CA ASP A 80 6.36 17.94 -0.39
C ASP A 80 4.94 17.33 -0.38
N GLY A 81 4.22 17.58 -1.47
CA GLY A 81 2.85 17.14 -1.69
C GLY A 81 2.34 17.52 -3.08
N TRP A 82 1.04 17.39 -3.27
CA TRP A 82 0.30 17.94 -4.40
C TRP A 82 -0.42 19.20 -3.95
N GLU A 83 -0.15 20.34 -4.59
CA GLU A 83 -0.76 21.63 -4.26
C GLU A 83 -1.17 22.41 -5.51
N THR A 84 -2.41 22.87 -5.52
CA THR A 84 -3.06 23.52 -6.66
C THR A 84 -3.20 25.02 -6.47
N ARG A 85 -3.51 25.75 -7.56
CA ARG A 85 -3.80 27.19 -7.47
C ARG A 85 -5.03 27.45 -6.62
N ARG A 86 -4.98 28.54 -5.84
CA ARG A 86 -6.18 29.10 -5.19
C ARG A 86 -7.29 29.32 -6.21
N ARG A 87 -8.43 28.70 -5.99
CA ARG A 87 -9.61 28.86 -6.82
C ARG A 87 -10.35 30.13 -6.42
N ARG A 88 -10.89 30.81 -7.42
CA ARG A 88 -11.64 32.07 -7.28
C ARG A 88 -12.96 31.92 -8.03
N GLY A 89 -13.96 32.67 -7.61
CA GLY A 89 -15.23 32.75 -8.32
C GLY A 89 -15.10 33.44 -9.68
N ALA A 90 -16.15 33.33 -10.49
CA ALA A 90 -16.14 33.68 -11.90
C ALA A 90 -16.11 35.19 -12.19
N SER A 91 -16.40 36.06 -11.21
CA SER A 91 -16.51 37.52 -11.45
C SER A 91 -16.23 38.35 -10.21
N ALA A 92 -16.14 39.68 -10.38
CA ALA A 92 -15.99 40.63 -9.28
C ALA A 92 -17.21 40.64 -8.32
N ASP A 93 -18.41 40.37 -8.84
CA ASP A 93 -19.65 40.30 -8.05
C ASP A 93 -19.79 38.96 -7.31
N HIS A 94 -19.09 37.93 -7.78
CA HIS A 94 -19.01 36.62 -7.14
C HIS A 94 -17.57 36.09 -7.14
N PRO A 95 -16.69 36.63 -6.28
CA PRO A 95 -15.27 36.31 -6.25
C PRO A 95 -14.94 35.00 -5.53
N TRP A 96 -15.93 34.33 -4.92
CA TRP A 96 -15.76 33.10 -4.15
C TRP A 96 -16.02 31.85 -5.01
N PRO A 97 -15.32 30.74 -4.76
CA PRO A 97 -15.67 29.44 -5.33
C PRO A 97 -17.10 29.03 -4.95
N THR A 98 -17.72 28.29 -5.85
CA THR A 98 -19.03 27.65 -5.64
C THR A 98 -18.86 26.33 -4.88
N PRO A 99 -19.95 25.72 -4.37
CA PRO A 99 -19.86 24.40 -3.76
C PRO A 99 -19.39 23.29 -4.72
N GLU A 100 -19.58 23.42 -6.02
CA GLU A 100 -19.18 22.41 -7.01
C GLU A 100 -17.71 22.52 -7.43
N ASP A 101 -17.08 23.63 -7.12
CA ASP A 101 -15.68 23.88 -7.41
C ASP A 101 -14.78 22.94 -6.62
N HIS A 102 -13.92 22.22 -7.32
CA HIS A 102 -12.89 21.35 -6.75
C HIS A 102 -11.74 21.15 -7.73
N ASP A 103 -10.58 20.78 -7.20
CA ASP A 103 -9.47 20.21 -7.97
C ASP A 103 -9.41 18.71 -7.79
N TRP A 104 -8.91 17.99 -8.80
CA TRP A 104 -8.91 16.53 -8.82
C TRP A 104 -7.59 15.94 -9.29
N ALA A 105 -7.31 14.75 -8.78
CA ALA A 105 -6.23 13.88 -9.26
C ALA A 105 -6.77 12.47 -9.52
N LEU A 106 -6.42 11.90 -10.67
CA LEU A 106 -6.69 10.51 -11.03
C LEU A 106 -5.49 9.64 -10.66
N VAL A 107 -5.75 8.59 -9.89
CA VAL A 107 -4.73 7.66 -9.38
C VAL A 107 -5.04 6.27 -9.90
N ARG A 108 -4.09 5.64 -10.58
CA ARG A 108 -4.09 4.20 -10.87
C ARG A 108 -3.45 3.47 -9.69
N LEU A 109 -4.17 2.51 -9.10
CA LEU A 109 -3.63 1.65 -8.05
C LEU A 109 -2.53 0.74 -8.63
N GLY A 110 -1.57 0.36 -7.78
CA GLY A 110 -0.50 -0.55 -8.19
C GLY A 110 -1.01 -1.97 -8.42
N ALA A 111 -1.99 -2.39 -7.62
CA ALA A 111 -2.71 -3.64 -7.80
C ALA A 111 -4.23 -3.42 -7.62
N PRO A 112 -5.09 -4.05 -8.44
CA PRO A 112 -6.52 -4.05 -8.21
C PRO A 112 -6.86 -4.67 -6.86
N GLY A 113 -7.87 -4.15 -6.17
CA GLY A 113 -8.20 -4.66 -4.85
C GLY A 113 -9.44 -4.07 -4.21
N VAL A 114 -9.79 -4.64 -3.06
CA VAL A 114 -10.87 -4.12 -2.19
C VAL A 114 -10.25 -3.14 -1.22
N ILE A 115 -10.79 -1.92 -1.18
CA ILE A 115 -10.28 -0.84 -0.34
C ILE A 115 -10.95 -0.93 1.03
N ARG A 116 -10.13 -0.99 2.09
CA ARG A 116 -10.53 -1.08 3.50
C ARG A 116 -10.44 0.26 4.22
N GLY A 117 -9.55 1.13 3.77
CA GLY A 117 -9.49 2.50 4.26
C GLY A 117 -8.54 3.37 3.47
N ILE A 118 -8.68 4.67 3.65
CA ILE A 118 -7.91 5.70 2.96
C ILE A 118 -7.37 6.67 4.00
N VAL A 119 -6.11 7.10 3.84
CA VAL A 119 -5.55 8.25 4.56
C VAL A 119 -5.24 9.34 3.56
N VAL A 120 -5.84 10.51 3.77
CA VAL A 120 -5.49 11.76 3.10
C VAL A 120 -4.67 12.58 4.08
N ASP A 121 -3.35 12.54 3.91
CA ASP A 121 -2.41 13.20 4.79
C ASP A 121 -2.15 14.64 4.31
N THR A 122 -2.41 15.61 5.18
CA THR A 122 -2.19 17.04 4.94
C THR A 122 -0.96 17.56 5.68
N ALA A 123 0.02 16.69 6.00
CA ALA A 123 1.29 17.07 6.62
C ALA A 123 1.86 18.35 5.98
N HIS A 124 2.29 19.28 6.83
CA HIS A 124 2.81 20.62 6.50
C HIS A 124 1.86 21.60 5.80
N PHE A 125 0.74 21.14 5.26
CA PHE A 125 -0.37 22.00 4.82
C PHE A 125 -1.20 22.44 6.03
N ARG A 126 -0.72 23.47 6.73
CA ARG A 126 -1.26 23.90 8.03
C ARG A 126 -2.51 24.78 7.92
N GLY A 127 -2.57 25.63 6.91
CA GLY A 127 -3.71 26.50 6.59
C GLY A 127 -4.08 26.55 5.10
N ASN A 128 -3.29 25.90 4.24
CA ASN A 128 -3.48 25.76 2.80
C ASN A 128 -3.83 24.31 2.39
N TYR A 129 -4.34 23.51 3.32
CA TYR A 129 -4.96 22.21 3.03
C TYR A 129 -6.38 22.43 2.47
N PRO A 130 -6.98 21.46 1.75
CA PRO A 130 -8.35 21.59 1.31
C PRO A 130 -9.32 21.56 2.51
N GLN A 131 -10.35 22.41 2.50
CA GLN A 131 -11.31 22.44 3.61
C GLN A 131 -12.11 21.14 3.74
N ALA A 132 -12.33 20.46 2.61
CA ALA A 132 -12.92 19.14 2.55
C ALA A 132 -12.31 18.32 1.42
N VAL A 133 -12.40 17.00 1.53
CA VAL A 133 -12.02 16.07 0.46
C VAL A 133 -13.16 15.12 0.14
N SER A 134 -13.18 14.60 -1.08
CA SER A 134 -13.99 13.43 -1.42
C SER A 134 -13.12 12.46 -2.23
N VAL A 135 -13.39 11.17 -2.11
CA VAL A 135 -12.68 10.14 -2.86
C VAL A 135 -13.69 9.21 -3.50
N GLU A 136 -13.53 9.01 -4.80
CA GLU A 136 -14.31 8.08 -5.60
C GLU A 136 -13.39 7.01 -6.19
N ALA A 137 -13.94 5.86 -6.53
CA ALA A 137 -13.21 4.75 -7.10
C ALA A 137 -13.95 4.12 -8.28
N THR A 138 -13.20 3.53 -9.20
CA THR A 138 -13.76 2.81 -10.34
C THR A 138 -12.93 1.59 -10.72
N SER A 139 -13.57 0.65 -11.43
CA SER A 139 -12.96 -0.54 -11.99
C SER A 139 -13.07 -0.48 -13.50
N VAL A 140 -11.95 -0.18 -14.17
CA VAL A 140 -11.88 -0.08 -15.62
C VAL A 140 -10.79 -1.01 -16.12
N ALA A 141 -11.15 -1.88 -17.07
CA ALA A 141 -10.24 -2.87 -17.62
C ALA A 141 -9.13 -2.21 -18.47
N GLY A 142 -7.99 -2.89 -18.56
CA GLY A 142 -6.87 -2.45 -19.39
C GLY A 142 -6.10 -1.27 -18.80
N SER A 143 -5.76 -0.30 -19.64
CA SER A 143 -4.96 0.87 -19.28
C SER A 143 -5.61 2.13 -19.85
N PRO A 144 -6.76 2.55 -19.31
CA PRO A 144 -7.50 3.68 -19.84
C PRO A 144 -6.68 4.97 -19.72
N SER A 145 -6.79 5.81 -20.74
CA SER A 145 -6.28 7.18 -20.73
C SER A 145 -7.06 8.06 -19.74
N PRO A 146 -6.49 9.21 -19.33
CA PRO A 146 -7.23 10.18 -18.53
C PRO A 146 -8.55 10.64 -19.15
N GLU A 147 -8.60 10.81 -20.49
CA GLU A 147 -9.83 11.21 -21.19
C GLU A 147 -10.92 10.14 -21.07
N GLU A 148 -10.57 8.86 -21.26
CA GLU A 148 -11.51 7.75 -21.10
C GLU A 148 -12.03 7.66 -19.66
N LEU A 149 -11.18 7.86 -18.65
CA LEU A 149 -11.58 7.86 -17.23
C LEU A 149 -12.49 9.03 -16.82
N LEU A 150 -12.39 10.16 -17.53
CA LEU A 150 -13.20 11.35 -17.31
C LEU A 150 -14.50 11.36 -18.14
N SER A 151 -14.69 10.39 -19.04
CA SER A 151 -15.91 10.27 -19.82
C SER A 151 -17.12 9.95 -18.93
N ASP A 152 -18.30 10.38 -19.37
CA ASP A 152 -19.57 10.17 -18.66
C ASP A 152 -19.97 8.68 -18.56
N ASP A 153 -19.35 7.81 -19.37
CA ASP A 153 -19.58 6.36 -19.36
C ASP A 153 -18.93 5.66 -18.16
N VAL A 154 -17.92 6.29 -17.52
CA VAL A 154 -17.23 5.73 -16.37
C VAL A 154 -18.00 6.01 -15.10
N LYS A 155 -18.50 4.94 -14.49
CA LYS A 155 -19.18 5.00 -13.20
C LYS A 155 -18.16 5.07 -12.06
N TRP A 156 -18.27 6.11 -11.25
CA TRP A 156 -17.46 6.35 -10.06
C TRP A 156 -18.28 6.04 -8.81
N THR A 157 -17.77 5.15 -7.96
CA THR A 157 -18.35 4.81 -6.66
C THR A 157 -17.75 5.72 -5.60
N THR A 158 -18.56 6.51 -4.91
CA THR A 158 -18.09 7.35 -3.79
C THR A 158 -17.66 6.48 -2.61
N LEU A 159 -16.37 6.52 -2.26
CA LEU A 159 -15.83 5.84 -1.09
C LEU A 159 -15.78 6.75 0.13
N VAL A 160 -15.42 8.02 -0.10
CA VAL A 160 -15.41 9.08 0.92
C VAL A 160 -16.28 10.22 0.37
N PRO A 161 -17.46 10.49 0.94
CA PRO A 161 -18.25 11.65 0.55
C PRO A 161 -17.49 12.94 0.90
N ARG A 162 -17.94 14.09 0.39
CA ARG A 162 -17.34 15.38 0.74
C ARG A 162 -17.31 15.57 2.26
N THR A 163 -16.13 15.47 2.83
CA THR A 163 -15.90 15.42 4.27
C THR A 163 -14.87 16.48 4.67
N PRO A 164 -15.17 17.33 5.67
CA PRO A 164 -14.18 18.26 6.22
C PRO A 164 -12.94 17.53 6.74
N VAL A 165 -11.77 18.14 6.56
CA VAL A 165 -10.49 17.60 7.02
C VAL A 165 -9.72 18.63 7.84
N GLY A 166 -8.67 18.20 8.52
CA GLY A 166 -7.76 19.07 9.26
C GLY A 166 -6.46 19.29 8.51
N GLY A 167 -5.86 20.47 8.69
CA GLY A 167 -4.50 20.76 8.24
C GLY A 167 -3.43 20.08 9.08
N HIS A 168 -2.28 19.72 8.49
CA HIS A 168 -1.21 19.02 9.21
C HIS A 168 -1.72 17.79 9.99
N ALA A 169 -2.50 16.94 9.32
CA ALA A 169 -3.15 15.79 9.92
C ALA A 169 -3.20 14.57 8.98
N ALA A 170 -3.11 13.38 9.56
CA ALA A 170 -3.48 12.14 8.87
C ALA A 170 -5.01 11.97 8.92
N ASN A 171 -5.73 12.38 7.87
CA ASN A 171 -7.19 12.25 7.83
C ASN A 171 -7.58 10.85 7.34
N GLY A 172 -8.01 9.98 8.25
CA GLY A 172 -8.35 8.59 7.96
C GLY A 172 -9.85 8.34 7.74
N PHE A 173 -10.17 7.48 6.76
CA PHE A 173 -11.53 7.10 6.40
C PHE A 173 -11.64 5.58 6.23
N ALA A 174 -12.52 4.91 6.99
CA ALA A 174 -12.86 3.51 6.71
C ALA A 174 -13.74 3.42 5.48
N VAL A 175 -13.50 2.41 4.66
CA VAL A 175 -14.30 2.11 3.47
C VAL A 175 -14.99 0.77 3.68
N ALA A 176 -16.32 0.77 3.57
CA ALA A 176 -17.15 -0.42 3.76
C ALA A 176 -17.62 -1.06 2.44
N VAL A 177 -17.22 -0.49 1.30
CA VAL A 177 -17.62 -0.95 -0.03
C VAL A 177 -16.83 -2.21 -0.40
N GLU A 178 -17.52 -3.34 -0.55
CA GLU A 178 -16.94 -4.64 -0.95
C GLU A 178 -16.89 -4.79 -2.48
N GLN A 179 -16.16 -3.91 -3.16
CA GLN A 179 -15.97 -3.96 -4.62
C GLN A 179 -14.48 -3.87 -4.97
N ARG A 180 -14.08 -4.53 -6.07
CA ARG A 180 -12.72 -4.46 -6.61
C ARG A 180 -12.53 -3.18 -7.44
N PHE A 181 -11.61 -2.33 -7.01
CA PHE A 181 -11.25 -1.09 -7.69
C PHE A 181 -9.87 -1.15 -8.34
N THR A 182 -9.67 -0.27 -9.33
CA THR A 182 -8.41 -0.13 -10.08
C THR A 182 -7.90 1.30 -10.10
N HIS A 183 -8.81 2.27 -10.01
CA HIS A 183 -8.50 3.70 -10.07
C HIS A 183 -9.25 4.45 -8.97
N LEU A 184 -8.68 5.57 -8.55
CA LEU A 184 -9.30 6.56 -7.67
C LEU A 184 -9.35 7.93 -8.35
N ARG A 185 -10.36 8.72 -7.96
CA ARG A 185 -10.42 10.16 -8.17
C ARG A 185 -10.47 10.83 -6.80
N VAL A 186 -9.43 11.59 -6.47
CA VAL A 186 -9.32 12.34 -5.22
C VAL A 186 -9.63 13.80 -5.52
N ASN A 187 -10.59 14.38 -4.79
CA ASN A 187 -11.02 15.76 -4.98
C ASN A 187 -10.67 16.62 -3.76
N GLN A 188 -10.10 17.80 -4.02
CA GLN A 188 -9.85 18.87 -3.06
C GLN A 188 -10.94 19.93 -3.19
N HIS A 189 -11.65 20.22 -2.10
CA HIS A 189 -12.75 21.20 -2.12
C HIS A 189 -12.37 22.49 -1.40
N PRO A 190 -12.31 23.66 -2.08
CA PRO A 190 -12.31 23.85 -3.54
C PRO A 190 -10.92 23.71 -4.20
N ASP A 191 -9.87 23.80 -3.41
CA ASP A 191 -8.45 23.73 -3.78
C ASP A 191 -7.61 23.49 -2.51
N GLY A 192 -6.30 23.31 -2.63
CA GLY A 192 -5.37 23.28 -1.51
C GLY A 192 -4.22 22.32 -1.72
N GLY A 193 -3.73 21.75 -0.63
CA GLY A 193 -2.61 20.82 -0.64
C GLY A 193 -2.83 19.52 0.14
N ILE A 194 -2.39 18.42 -0.45
CA ILE A 194 -2.36 17.07 0.15
C ILE A 194 -0.93 16.55 0.05
N ALA A 195 -0.35 16.16 1.18
CA ALA A 195 1.02 15.68 1.25
C ALA A 195 1.16 14.24 0.74
N ARG A 196 0.31 13.34 1.25
CA ARG A 196 0.32 11.92 0.90
C ARG A 196 -1.08 11.36 0.77
N LEU A 197 -1.23 10.39 -0.12
CA LEU A 197 -2.37 9.51 -0.22
C LEU A 197 -1.91 8.09 0.14
N ARG A 198 -2.64 7.44 1.03
CA ARG A 198 -2.48 6.00 1.34
C ARG A 198 -3.82 5.31 1.15
N VAL A 199 -3.83 4.18 0.47
CA VAL A 199 -5.04 3.42 0.14
C VAL A 199 -4.83 2.00 0.62
N TYR A 200 -5.39 1.68 1.78
CA TYR A 200 -5.18 0.39 2.42
C TYR A 200 -6.24 -0.61 1.97
N GLY A 201 -5.82 -1.79 1.53
CA GLY A 201 -6.73 -2.79 0.99
C GLY A 201 -6.12 -4.16 0.75
N GLU A 202 -6.97 -5.06 0.26
CA GLU A 202 -6.60 -6.42 -0.12
C GLU A 202 -6.47 -6.51 -1.64
N VAL A 203 -5.34 -7.01 -2.13
CA VAL A 203 -5.14 -7.24 -3.56
C VAL A 203 -6.07 -8.36 -4.04
N VAL A 204 -6.72 -8.14 -5.18
CA VAL A 204 -7.55 -9.13 -5.87
C VAL A 204 -7.06 -9.20 -7.32
N PRO A 205 -6.16 -10.14 -7.63
CA PRO A 205 -5.57 -10.26 -8.96
C PRO A 205 -6.60 -10.77 -9.98
N ASP A 206 -6.32 -10.56 -11.26
CA ASP A 206 -7.08 -11.17 -12.35
C ASP A 206 -6.78 -12.68 -12.41
N PRO A 207 -7.77 -13.57 -12.20
CA PRO A 207 -7.57 -15.01 -12.27
C PRO A 207 -7.09 -15.48 -13.65
N ALA A 208 -7.58 -14.86 -14.74
CA ALA A 208 -7.21 -15.24 -16.10
C ALA A 208 -5.73 -14.95 -16.37
N TRP A 209 -5.22 -13.82 -15.85
CA TRP A 209 -3.81 -13.47 -15.92
C TRP A 209 -2.93 -14.49 -15.21
N LEU A 210 -3.26 -14.84 -13.95
CA LEU A 210 -2.48 -15.82 -13.18
C LEU A 210 -2.52 -17.21 -13.80
N SER A 211 -3.67 -17.62 -14.36
CA SER A 211 -3.81 -18.86 -15.11
C SER A 211 -2.90 -18.91 -16.33
N ALA A 212 -2.83 -17.80 -17.09
CA ALA A 212 -1.98 -17.69 -18.27
C ALA A 212 -0.48 -17.75 -17.95
N LEU A 213 -0.05 -17.20 -16.80
CA LEU A 213 1.33 -17.32 -16.33
C LEU A 213 1.71 -18.77 -16.01
N GLY A 214 0.76 -19.55 -15.51
CA GLY A 214 0.96 -20.93 -15.07
C GLY A 214 1.79 -21.00 -13.78
N THR A 215 3.10 -20.77 -13.88
CA THR A 215 4.00 -20.71 -12.70
C THR A 215 4.34 -19.27 -12.34
N PHE A 216 4.04 -18.87 -11.12
CA PHE A 216 4.27 -17.52 -10.60
C PHE A 216 4.55 -17.55 -9.08
N ASP A 217 4.92 -16.40 -8.50
CA ASP A 217 5.12 -16.26 -7.05
C ASP A 217 3.78 -16.18 -6.32
N VAL A 218 3.38 -17.27 -5.66
CA VAL A 218 2.06 -17.41 -5.01
C VAL A 218 1.96 -16.67 -3.67
N VAL A 219 3.06 -16.13 -3.14
CA VAL A 219 3.06 -15.30 -1.92
C VAL A 219 3.28 -13.81 -2.21
N ALA A 220 3.59 -13.44 -3.46
CA ALA A 220 3.78 -12.05 -3.84
C ALA A 220 2.54 -11.21 -3.56
N LEU A 221 2.73 -10.01 -3.00
CA LEU A 221 1.66 -9.07 -2.72
C LEU A 221 0.89 -8.69 -4.00
N GLU A 222 1.60 -8.41 -5.09
CA GLU A 222 0.99 -8.07 -6.40
C GLU A 222 0.11 -9.20 -6.97
N ASN A 223 0.35 -10.45 -6.55
CA ASN A 223 -0.45 -11.61 -6.92
C ASN A 223 -1.53 -11.95 -5.88
N GLY A 224 -1.75 -11.14 -4.85
CA GLY A 224 -2.78 -11.40 -3.83
C GLY A 224 -2.29 -12.12 -2.58
N GLY A 225 -0.99 -12.38 -2.44
CA GLY A 225 -0.42 -12.87 -1.17
C GLY A 225 -0.47 -11.78 -0.09
N SER A 226 -0.54 -12.19 1.18
CA SER A 226 -0.53 -11.26 2.31
C SER A 226 0.23 -11.80 3.51
N VAL A 227 0.78 -10.88 4.32
CA VAL A 227 1.29 -11.21 5.65
C VAL A 227 0.13 -11.25 6.62
N LEU A 228 0.07 -12.31 7.44
CA LEU A 228 -0.96 -12.48 8.47
C LEU A 228 -0.44 -12.04 9.85
N ASP A 229 0.78 -12.47 10.20
CA ASP A 229 1.38 -12.17 11.48
C ASP A 229 2.90 -12.33 11.42
N ALA A 230 3.61 -11.72 12.37
CA ALA A 230 5.04 -11.87 12.53
C ALA A 230 5.44 -11.80 14.02
N SER A 231 6.43 -12.60 14.41
CA SER A 231 6.91 -12.63 15.79
C SER A 231 7.51 -11.31 16.28
N ASN A 232 7.98 -10.48 15.36
CA ASN A 232 8.66 -9.23 15.66
C ASN A 232 8.55 -8.25 14.49
N LEU A 233 8.21 -7.00 14.79
CA LEU A 233 8.12 -5.89 13.81
C LEU A 233 8.96 -4.68 14.26
N PHE A 234 10.10 -4.92 14.91
CA PHE A 234 10.84 -3.85 15.60
C PHE A 234 11.48 -2.84 14.65
N TYR A 235 12.17 -3.30 13.59
CA TYR A 235 12.89 -2.40 12.68
C TYR A 235 12.15 -2.13 11.37
N SER A 236 11.47 -3.13 10.81
CA SER A 236 10.76 -2.96 9.55
C SER A 236 9.54 -3.88 9.40
N PRO A 237 8.57 -3.53 8.54
CA PRO A 237 7.37 -4.32 8.31
C PRO A 237 7.67 -5.67 7.64
N ALA A 238 7.00 -6.73 8.09
CA ALA A 238 7.08 -8.05 7.46
C ALA A 238 6.57 -8.06 6.01
N THR A 239 5.66 -7.15 5.64
CA THR A 239 5.12 -7.01 4.27
C THR A 239 6.20 -6.71 3.23
N ASN A 240 7.35 -6.14 3.63
CA ASN A 240 8.49 -5.90 2.74
C ASN A 240 8.99 -7.20 2.08
N THR A 241 8.84 -8.34 2.74
CA THR A 241 9.31 -9.64 2.23
C THR A 241 8.56 -10.12 0.99
N ILE A 242 7.37 -9.60 0.71
CA ILE A 242 6.53 -10.00 -0.42
C ILE A 242 6.31 -8.88 -1.45
N GLN A 243 6.97 -7.73 -1.27
CA GLN A 243 6.94 -6.61 -2.22
C GLN A 243 7.60 -6.99 -3.55
N PRO A 244 7.25 -6.37 -4.70
CA PRO A 244 7.89 -6.65 -5.99
C PRO A 244 9.41 -6.45 -6.01
N GLY A 245 10.06 -7.11 -6.96
CA GLY A 245 11.49 -6.95 -7.22
C GLY A 245 12.42 -7.47 -6.11
N ARG A 246 13.67 -7.00 -6.13
CA ARG A 246 14.66 -7.23 -5.07
C ARG A 246 14.79 -5.98 -4.22
N SER A 247 15.19 -6.17 -2.97
CA SER A 247 15.51 -5.04 -2.10
C SER A 247 16.57 -4.14 -2.73
N ARG A 248 16.45 -2.83 -2.52
CA ARG A 248 17.40 -1.81 -2.97
C ARG A 248 18.19 -1.15 -1.84
N LYS A 249 17.84 -1.46 -0.59
CA LYS A 249 18.38 -0.86 0.63
C LYS A 249 18.01 -1.73 1.84
N MET A 250 18.74 -1.60 2.94
CA MET A 250 18.61 -2.52 4.08
C MET A 250 17.23 -2.48 4.76
N ASP A 251 16.59 -1.31 4.85
CA ASP A 251 15.25 -1.09 5.42
C ASP A 251 14.10 -1.52 4.47
N ASP A 252 14.42 -1.93 3.25
CA ASP A 252 13.51 -2.52 2.26
C ASP A 252 13.46 -4.06 2.41
N GLY A 253 13.50 -4.55 3.64
CA GLY A 253 13.37 -5.95 4.02
C GLY A 253 12.64 -6.09 5.36
N TRP A 254 12.61 -7.29 5.93
CA TRP A 254 12.17 -7.51 7.31
C TRP A 254 13.39 -7.77 8.21
N GLU A 255 13.54 -6.98 9.27
CA GLU A 255 14.58 -7.12 10.28
C GLU A 255 13.99 -7.15 11.69
N THR A 256 14.46 -8.08 12.50
CA THR A 256 14.02 -8.27 13.89
C THR A 256 15.05 -7.76 14.89
N ARG A 257 14.61 -7.53 16.13
CA ARG A 257 15.53 -7.27 17.24
C ARG A 257 16.41 -8.50 17.50
N ARG A 258 17.65 -8.26 17.95
CA ARG A 258 18.54 -9.33 18.40
C ARG A 258 17.93 -10.13 19.54
N ARG A 259 17.98 -11.46 19.43
CA ARG A 259 17.53 -12.40 20.46
C ARG A 259 18.71 -12.93 21.27
N ARG A 260 18.38 -13.38 22.48
CA ARG A 260 19.32 -13.95 23.48
C ARG A 260 18.75 -15.19 24.16
N ASP A 261 17.50 -15.51 23.87
CA ASP A 261 16.81 -16.74 24.27
C ASP A 261 17.07 -17.86 23.25
N ARG A 262 16.46 -19.03 23.46
CA ARG A 262 16.57 -20.20 22.56
C ARG A 262 15.48 -20.27 21.49
N GLY A 263 14.70 -19.20 21.31
CA GLY A 263 13.62 -19.12 20.34
C GLY A 263 14.09 -18.73 18.93
N ASN A 264 13.12 -18.48 18.05
CA ASN A 264 13.33 -18.05 16.68
C ASN A 264 12.24 -17.06 16.23
N ASP A 265 12.56 -16.23 15.24
CA ASP A 265 11.58 -15.31 14.64
C ASP A 265 10.90 -15.93 13.42
N TRP A 266 9.68 -15.46 13.11
CA TRP A 266 8.87 -16.00 12.03
C TRP A 266 7.92 -14.98 11.41
N ILE A 267 7.50 -15.25 10.17
CA ILE A 267 6.38 -14.57 9.49
C ILE A 267 5.42 -15.64 8.97
N GLU A 268 4.12 -15.43 9.18
CA GLU A 268 3.03 -16.20 8.58
C GLU A 268 2.39 -15.43 7.42
N TYR A 269 2.10 -16.16 6.35
CA TYR A 269 1.55 -15.61 5.11
C TYR A 269 0.28 -16.37 4.69
N ARG A 270 -0.62 -15.65 4.03
CA ARG A 270 -1.66 -16.22 3.17
C ARG A 270 -1.18 -16.16 1.73
N LEU A 271 -1.29 -17.28 1.02
CA LEU A 271 -1.03 -17.34 -0.41
C LEU A 271 -2.22 -16.77 -1.17
N VAL A 272 -2.04 -16.40 -2.44
CA VAL A 272 -3.11 -15.89 -3.33
C VAL A 272 -4.42 -16.69 -3.22
N SER A 273 -4.28 -18.01 -3.18
CA SER A 273 -5.32 -19.02 -3.02
C SER A 273 -4.62 -20.36 -2.78
N GLN A 274 -5.37 -21.48 -2.72
CA GLN A 274 -4.74 -22.79 -2.61
C GLN A 274 -3.79 -23.03 -3.80
N SER A 275 -2.52 -23.27 -3.47
CA SER A 275 -1.43 -23.29 -4.44
C SER A 275 -0.55 -24.51 -4.27
N GLN A 276 0.02 -24.98 -5.37
CA GLN A 276 1.03 -26.02 -5.42
C GLN A 276 2.42 -25.38 -5.66
N ILE A 277 3.21 -25.28 -4.60
CA ILE A 277 4.55 -24.68 -4.57
C ILE A 277 5.59 -25.71 -5.04
N ARG A 278 6.55 -25.28 -5.86
CA ARG A 278 7.60 -26.13 -6.46
C ARG A 278 9.02 -25.60 -6.20
N ALA A 279 9.18 -24.29 -6.02
CA ALA A 279 10.47 -23.69 -5.71
C ALA A 279 10.33 -22.55 -4.69
N ILE A 280 11.38 -22.31 -3.94
CA ILE A 280 11.45 -21.29 -2.89
C ILE A 280 12.66 -20.40 -3.17
N GLU A 281 12.47 -19.09 -3.03
CA GLU A 281 13.55 -18.11 -2.97
C GLU A 281 13.55 -17.42 -1.60
N ILE A 282 14.70 -17.36 -0.95
CA ILE A 282 14.92 -16.56 0.26
C ILE A 282 16.09 -15.62 -0.03
N ASP A 283 15.80 -14.33 -0.13
CA ASP A 283 16.80 -13.32 -0.45
C ASP A 283 17.22 -12.55 0.81
N THR A 284 18.52 -12.47 1.09
CA THR A 284 19.11 -11.68 2.19
C THR A 284 19.81 -10.41 1.68
N ALA A 285 19.51 -9.96 0.46
CA ALA A 285 20.07 -8.75 -0.12
C ALA A 285 20.08 -7.56 0.87
N TYR A 286 21.18 -6.80 0.85
CA TYR A 286 21.47 -5.64 1.71
C TYR A 286 21.66 -5.95 3.21
N LEU A 287 21.42 -7.18 3.66
CA LEU A 287 21.69 -7.60 5.04
C LEU A 287 23.06 -8.29 5.11
N LYS A 288 24.08 -7.53 5.54
CA LYS A 288 25.49 -7.96 5.48
C LYS A 288 26.01 -8.55 6.79
N GLY A 289 25.61 -7.97 7.91
CA GLY A 289 26.04 -8.38 9.26
C GLY A 289 24.91 -8.91 10.14
N ASN A 290 23.67 -8.79 9.67
CA ASN A 290 22.44 -9.04 10.41
C ASN A 290 21.42 -9.86 9.60
N SER A 291 21.86 -10.49 8.50
CA SER A 291 21.03 -11.48 7.80
C SER A 291 20.71 -12.65 8.72
N ALA A 292 19.55 -13.26 8.56
CA ALA A 292 19.24 -14.55 9.18
C ALA A 292 20.35 -15.57 8.87
N GLY A 293 20.82 -16.30 9.88
CA GLY A 293 21.87 -17.31 9.69
C GLY A 293 21.34 -18.64 9.14
N TRP A 294 20.10 -18.96 9.49
CA TRP A 294 19.37 -20.12 8.96
C TRP A 294 17.90 -19.78 8.78
N ALA A 295 17.22 -20.48 7.88
CA ALA A 295 15.78 -20.43 7.73
C ALA A 295 15.17 -21.81 7.45
N SER A 296 13.91 -21.99 7.84
CA SER A 296 13.05 -23.07 7.36
C SER A 296 11.74 -22.50 6.81
N VAL A 297 11.07 -23.26 5.95
CA VAL A 297 9.75 -22.89 5.39
C VAL A 297 8.79 -24.04 5.62
N SER A 298 7.60 -23.71 6.10
CA SER A 298 6.48 -24.64 6.27
C SER A 298 5.23 -24.16 5.54
N VAL A 299 4.35 -25.08 5.19
CA VAL A 299 3.05 -24.80 4.55
C VAL A 299 1.92 -25.50 5.29
N ARG A 300 0.70 -24.95 5.23
CA ARG A 300 -0.53 -25.64 5.65
C ARG A 300 -1.66 -25.36 4.67
N ASP A 301 -2.58 -26.31 4.57
CA ASP A 301 -3.75 -26.22 3.68
C ASP A 301 -5.02 -25.98 4.51
N GLY A 302 -5.44 -24.72 4.62
CA GLY A 302 -6.48 -24.28 5.55
C GLY A 302 -5.91 -23.81 6.91
N GLU A 303 -6.72 -23.09 7.68
CA GLU A 303 -6.30 -22.48 8.96
C GLU A 303 -6.12 -23.51 10.08
N SER A 304 -6.93 -24.57 10.09
CA SER A 304 -6.94 -25.62 11.11
C SER A 304 -5.95 -26.76 10.86
N SER A 305 -5.25 -26.75 9.73
CA SER A 305 -4.32 -27.82 9.36
C SER A 305 -2.94 -27.61 9.99
N ASP A 306 -2.26 -28.73 10.29
CA ASP A 306 -0.91 -28.71 10.82
C ASP A 306 0.11 -28.16 9.81
N TRP A 307 1.12 -27.48 10.33
CA TRP A 307 2.25 -27.01 9.53
C TRP A 307 3.12 -28.19 9.08
N ARG A 308 3.33 -28.31 7.77
CA ARG A 308 4.26 -29.27 7.15
C ARG A 308 5.52 -28.53 6.70
N GLU A 309 6.67 -28.95 7.20
CA GLU A 309 7.96 -28.44 6.74
C GLU A 309 8.21 -28.84 5.28
N VAL A 310 8.58 -27.86 4.45
CA VAL A 310 8.92 -28.04 3.02
C VAL A 310 10.35 -27.67 2.70
N LEU A 311 10.95 -26.79 3.51
CA LEU A 311 12.38 -26.51 3.51
C LEU A 311 12.89 -26.67 4.95
N PRO A 312 13.73 -27.69 5.24
CA PRO A 312 14.33 -27.84 6.56
C PRO A 312 15.25 -26.68 6.89
N ARG A 313 15.59 -26.54 8.18
CA ARG A 313 16.53 -25.51 8.66
C ARG A 313 17.83 -25.52 7.85
N THR A 314 17.95 -24.53 6.97
CA THR A 314 19.00 -24.42 5.96
C THR A 314 19.82 -23.17 6.23
N ARG A 315 21.14 -23.26 6.11
CA ARG A 315 22.05 -22.13 6.29
C ARG A 315 21.83 -21.11 5.18
N LEU A 316 21.76 -19.83 5.55
CA LEU A 316 21.79 -18.70 4.62
C LEU A 316 23.15 -17.99 4.69
N GLN A 317 23.46 -17.24 3.64
CA GLN A 317 24.62 -16.35 3.54
C GLN A 317 24.14 -14.90 3.55
N PRO A 318 24.95 -13.95 4.07
CA PRO A 318 24.64 -12.54 3.97
C PRO A 318 24.59 -12.06 2.52
N ASP A 319 23.74 -11.07 2.24
CA ASP A 319 23.64 -10.38 0.94
C ASP A 319 23.55 -11.34 -0.26
N THR A 320 22.76 -12.40 -0.13
CA THR A 320 22.72 -13.52 -1.06
C THR A 320 21.29 -13.96 -1.35
N ASN A 321 21.02 -14.28 -2.61
CA ASN A 321 19.76 -14.86 -3.04
C ASN A 321 19.86 -16.40 -3.05
N HIS A 322 19.03 -17.05 -2.25
CA HIS A 322 19.04 -18.51 -2.07
C HIS A 322 17.85 -19.12 -2.79
N ARG A 323 18.11 -20.10 -3.67
CA ARG A 323 17.09 -20.76 -4.48
C ARG A 323 17.06 -22.25 -4.21
N PHE A 324 15.87 -22.77 -3.93
CA PHE A 324 15.65 -24.16 -3.56
C PHE A 324 14.55 -24.77 -4.43
N LEU A 325 14.83 -25.93 -5.01
CA LEU A 325 13.81 -26.76 -5.64
C LEU A 325 13.24 -27.72 -4.59
N LEU A 326 11.92 -27.82 -4.51
CA LEU A 326 11.28 -28.79 -3.64
C LEU A 326 11.36 -30.20 -4.26
N PRO A 327 11.65 -31.25 -3.46
CA PRO A 327 11.73 -32.62 -3.96
C PRO A 327 10.36 -33.15 -4.43
N SER A 328 9.28 -32.58 -3.90
CA SER A 328 7.91 -32.81 -4.33
C SER A 328 7.12 -31.51 -4.18
N PRO A 329 6.14 -31.23 -5.06
CA PRO A 329 5.32 -30.05 -4.89
C PRO A 329 4.56 -30.05 -3.57
N ALA A 330 4.46 -28.90 -2.93
CA ALA A 330 3.77 -28.73 -1.65
C ALA A 330 2.49 -27.92 -1.85
N VAL A 331 1.35 -28.51 -1.45
CA VAL A 331 0.05 -27.85 -1.55
C VAL A 331 -0.27 -27.14 -0.23
N GLY A 332 -0.78 -25.91 -0.31
CA GLY A 332 -1.26 -25.18 0.85
C GLY A 332 -1.96 -23.87 0.48
N THR A 333 -2.58 -23.24 1.47
CA THR A 333 -3.16 -21.89 1.39
C THR A 333 -2.35 -20.88 2.22
N HIS A 334 -1.48 -21.37 3.11
CA HIS A 334 -0.63 -20.56 3.96
C HIS A 334 0.81 -21.06 3.91
N ALA A 335 1.73 -20.14 4.12
CA ALA A 335 3.14 -20.43 4.31
C ALA A 335 3.66 -19.75 5.56
N ARG A 336 4.74 -20.28 6.10
CA ARG A 336 5.46 -19.69 7.23
C ARG A 336 6.95 -19.80 6.98
N VAL A 337 7.67 -18.70 7.19
CA VAL A 337 9.14 -18.69 7.22
C VAL A 337 9.58 -18.50 8.66
N ASP A 338 10.49 -19.34 9.12
CA ASP A 338 11.15 -19.23 10.41
C ASP A 338 12.62 -18.90 10.17
N ILE A 339 13.16 -17.88 10.84
CA ILE A 339 14.58 -17.50 10.82
C ILE A 339 15.23 -17.76 12.17
N TYR A 340 16.47 -18.23 12.18
CA TYR A 340 17.15 -18.66 13.41
C TYR A 340 18.50 -17.97 13.64
N PRO A 341 18.78 -17.51 14.88
CA PRO A 341 17.79 -17.25 15.94
C PRO A 341 16.95 -16.00 15.67
N ASP A 342 17.51 -15.04 14.92
CA ASP A 342 16.96 -13.73 14.58
C ASP A 342 17.71 -13.17 13.36
N GLY A 343 17.44 -11.92 12.99
CA GLY A 343 18.10 -11.21 11.90
C GLY A 343 17.09 -10.70 10.90
N GLY A 344 17.37 -10.84 9.61
CA GLY A 344 16.44 -10.43 8.58
C GLY A 344 16.52 -11.21 7.28
N ILE A 345 15.46 -11.06 6.49
CA ILE A 345 15.41 -11.43 5.07
C ILE A 345 14.83 -10.25 4.28
N SER A 346 15.29 -10.08 3.05
CA SER A 346 14.79 -9.04 2.16
C SER A 346 13.53 -9.48 1.42
N ARG A 347 13.49 -10.70 0.89
CA ARG A 347 12.34 -11.26 0.14
C ARG A 347 12.15 -12.75 0.42
N LEU A 348 10.89 -13.17 0.37
CA LEU A 348 10.46 -14.56 0.24
C LEU A 348 9.67 -14.69 -1.07
N ARG A 349 10.02 -15.69 -1.88
CA ARG A 349 9.25 -16.07 -3.08
C ARG A 349 8.88 -17.53 -2.99
N LEU A 350 7.63 -17.86 -3.32
CA LEU A 350 7.13 -19.22 -3.40
C LEU A 350 6.61 -19.45 -4.81
N PHE A 351 7.41 -20.08 -5.67
CA PHE A 351 7.03 -20.30 -7.06
C PHE A 351 6.20 -21.56 -7.20
N GLY A 352 5.03 -21.43 -7.80
CA GLY A 352 4.05 -22.50 -7.93
C GLY A 352 2.94 -22.14 -8.90
N SER A 353 1.86 -22.91 -8.87
CA SER A 353 0.63 -22.60 -9.60
C SER A 353 -0.57 -22.77 -8.67
N LEU A 354 -1.72 -22.21 -9.03
CA LEU A 354 -2.97 -22.54 -8.36
C LEU A 354 -3.29 -24.03 -8.53
N THR A 355 -3.95 -24.62 -7.53
CA THR A 355 -4.68 -25.89 -7.73
C THR A 355 -6.00 -25.62 -8.44
N GLU A 356 -6.71 -26.66 -8.90
CA GLU A 356 -8.07 -26.48 -9.45
C GLU A 356 -9.02 -25.82 -8.44
N ALA A 357 -8.94 -26.22 -7.18
CA ALA A 357 -9.74 -25.63 -6.10
C ALA A 357 -9.34 -24.17 -5.86
N GLY A 358 -8.03 -23.89 -5.90
CA GLY A 358 -7.51 -22.54 -5.76
C GLY A 358 -7.96 -21.59 -6.88
N SER A 359 -7.95 -22.06 -8.12
CA SER A 359 -8.46 -21.32 -9.28
C SER A 359 -9.94 -21.01 -9.12
N ARG A 360 -10.78 -22.03 -8.85
CA ARG A 360 -12.23 -21.84 -8.66
C ARG A 360 -12.55 -20.84 -7.55
N SER A 361 -11.83 -20.91 -6.43
CA SER A 361 -12.03 -19.97 -5.31
C SER A 361 -11.69 -18.53 -5.69
N LEU A 362 -10.58 -18.33 -6.39
CA LEU A 362 -10.16 -17.01 -6.84
C LEU A 362 -11.11 -16.45 -7.91
N ASP A 363 -11.56 -17.30 -8.85
CA ASP A 363 -12.55 -16.95 -9.86
C ASP A 363 -13.86 -16.46 -9.22
N SER A 364 -14.41 -17.22 -8.26
CA SER A 364 -15.61 -16.84 -7.53
C SER A 364 -15.44 -15.51 -6.80
N ARG A 365 -14.36 -15.34 -6.03
CA ARG A 365 -14.07 -14.07 -5.32
C ARG A 365 -13.96 -12.90 -6.29
N HIS A 366 -13.28 -13.09 -7.43
CA HIS A 366 -13.12 -12.03 -8.43
C HIS A 366 -14.45 -11.64 -9.07
N GLN A 367 -15.34 -12.61 -9.33
CA GLN A 367 -16.69 -12.36 -9.87
C GLN A 367 -17.59 -11.64 -8.85
N GLU A 368 -17.60 -12.11 -7.60
CA GLU A 368 -18.38 -11.51 -6.51
C GLU A 368 -18.02 -10.03 -6.29
N LEU A 369 -16.73 -9.69 -6.38
CA LEU A 369 -16.21 -8.33 -6.18
C LEU A 369 -16.25 -7.45 -7.44
N GLY A 370 -16.52 -8.04 -8.61
CA GLY A 370 -16.63 -7.32 -9.88
C GLY A 370 -18.02 -6.75 -10.17
N ALA A 371 -19.02 -7.12 -9.36
CA ALA A 371 -20.41 -6.70 -9.50
C ALA A 371 -20.64 -5.23 -9.10
#